data_AF-A0A8H5ESV8-F1
#
_entry.id   AF-A0A8H5ESV8-F1
#
_cell.length_a   1.000
_cell.length_b   1.000
_cell.length_c   1.000
_cell.angle_alpha   90.00
_cell.angle_beta   90.00
_cell.angle_gamma   90.00
#
_symmetry.space_group_name_H-M   'P 1'
#
loop_
_entity.id
_entity.type
_entity.pdbx_description
1 polymer ?
#
loop_
_entity_poly.entity_id
_entity_poly.type
_entity_poly.pdbx_seq_one_letter_code
_entity_poly.pdbx_strand_id
1 'polypeptide(L)'
;MAGSHKASDSVTDAAKQLRSSIDSERSVDTSKSPPPLKNGSSDHASADATANGHESDDPLERLQQELDKSNKEKESLQTQYRNLLAKLTQMRNTLGNKLQQDAEELDRREQLIQQLSAEKDDLSATVETLKAELITSHEESERASTKLDAMRSRVLQESAQESIQRDKELRETQIELERCRMERDEWERTAQQEQVVSEEARSALEEIQRELELMSAARGNDQEDLAREKEKTDNLESVLHDFQADKDRELKQAVKEYESQLLQVTQSLAEFKHRAITAEMQLEESQTNIARTQELEKDIKDKKLLIDKLRHEAVIINEHLIEALRRLRRNSSEANVDRRLVTNVLMSFLTTPRADSKRFEMLSLLASILQWNDQEREKAGLQRQGTGSGQTSASFWSRTSNVTSPVKSPSDLEKSDETESFSRLWVEFLLTEAASGDAASPAAPAPPGQPRSSMTSTPTSPMHSPPQQTPRRLASFGSVGMASTPNLFGPPPSRKGKEKEKPIPES
;
A
#
# COMPACT_ATOMS: atom_id res chain seq x y z
N MET A 1 -15.30 64.56 -44.82
CA MET A 1 -14.84 65.01 -46.15
C MET A 1 -15.60 64.15 -47.15
N ALA A 2 -16.61 64.63 -47.87
CA ALA A 2 -16.58 65.67 -48.92
C ALA A 2 -16.06 65.10 -50.26
N GLY A 3 -16.94 64.89 -51.25
CA GLY A 3 -16.55 64.30 -52.54
C GLY A 3 -17.67 63.95 -53.52
N SER A 4 -18.24 64.96 -54.19
CA SER A 4 -18.74 64.89 -55.59
C SER A 4 -19.68 63.75 -56.04
N HIS A 5 -20.96 64.07 -56.26
CA HIS A 5 -21.73 63.51 -57.37
C HIS A 5 -21.98 64.58 -58.45
N LYS A 6 -21.62 64.27 -59.70
CA LYS A 6 -22.08 65.01 -60.88
C LYS A 6 -23.36 64.38 -61.40
N ALA A 7 -24.37 65.20 -61.69
CA ALA A 7 -25.41 64.90 -62.65
C ALA A 7 -25.63 66.15 -63.50
N SER A 8 -25.73 65.96 -64.82
CA SER A 8 -26.12 66.99 -65.78
C SER A 8 -27.63 67.00 -65.94
N ASP A 9 -28.23 68.17 -66.16
CA ASP A 9 -29.32 68.24 -67.12
C ASP A 9 -29.35 69.59 -67.87
N SER A 10 -30.18 69.68 -68.91
CA SER A 10 -29.97 70.61 -70.02
C SER A 10 -31.13 71.59 -70.30
N VAL A 11 -30.72 72.75 -70.81
CA VAL A 11 -31.43 73.69 -71.69
C VAL A 11 -32.89 73.37 -72.04
N THR A 12 -33.82 74.19 -71.55
CA THR A 12 -35.07 74.51 -72.27
C THR A 12 -35.46 75.98 -72.05
N ASP A 13 -35.13 76.85 -73.00
CA ASP A 13 -35.63 78.24 -73.09
C ASP A 13 -36.06 78.53 -74.53
N ALA A 14 -37.32 78.21 -74.86
CA ALA A 14 -37.94 78.50 -76.15
C ALA A 14 -39.47 78.30 -76.11
N ALA A 15 -40.26 79.33 -75.76
CA ALA A 15 -41.73 79.28 -75.84
C ALA A 15 -42.39 80.63 -76.15
N LYS A 16 -41.93 81.34 -77.20
CA LYS A 16 -42.74 82.41 -77.81
C LYS A 16 -43.79 81.79 -78.73
N GLN A 17 -45.09 82.03 -78.51
CA GLN A 17 -46.01 82.67 -79.48
C GLN A 17 -47.53 82.57 -79.16
N LEU A 18 -48.22 83.67 -79.49
CA LEU A 18 -49.59 83.76 -80.06
C LEU A 18 -50.81 83.23 -79.28
N ARG A 19 -51.64 84.16 -78.77
CA ARG A 19 -53.06 84.47 -79.16
C ARG A 19 -53.74 85.29 -78.05
N SER A 20 -54.76 86.14 -78.23
CA SER A 20 -55.19 87.12 -79.25
C SER A 20 -56.72 87.35 -79.09
N SER A 21 -57.12 88.42 -78.40
CA SER A 21 -58.40 89.15 -78.53
C SER A 21 -58.24 90.50 -77.80
N ILE A 22 -58.78 91.64 -78.25
CA ILE A 22 -60.20 92.01 -78.46
C ILE A 22 -60.98 91.98 -77.13
N ASP A 23 -61.66 93.04 -76.69
CA ASP A 23 -61.79 94.43 -77.18
C ASP A 23 -62.18 95.33 -75.97
N SER A 24 -62.04 96.66 -76.07
CA SER A 24 -62.71 97.76 -75.32
C SER A 24 -61.80 98.96 -75.04
N GLU A 25 -62.15 100.12 -75.62
CA GLU A 25 -62.58 101.35 -74.90
C GLU A 25 -62.46 102.57 -75.83
N ARG A 26 -63.57 103.31 -76.00
CA ARG A 26 -63.61 104.63 -76.64
C ARG A 26 -64.34 105.61 -75.71
N SER A 27 -63.66 106.66 -75.26
CA SER A 27 -64.17 107.58 -74.23
C SER A 27 -64.11 109.06 -74.65
N VAL A 28 -65.25 109.78 -74.44
CA VAL A 28 -65.51 111.25 -74.32
C VAL A 28 -64.84 112.30 -75.26
N ASP A 29 -65.46 113.41 -75.73
CA ASP A 29 -66.89 113.78 -76.00
C ASP A 29 -67.01 114.73 -77.24
N THR A 30 -67.35 116.04 -77.32
CA THR A 30 -67.70 117.10 -76.33
C THR A 30 -68.61 118.25 -76.88
N SER A 31 -69.91 118.25 -76.53
CA SER A 31 -70.84 119.43 -76.41
C SER A 31 -71.39 120.25 -77.63
N LYS A 32 -72.56 120.91 -77.37
CA LYS A 32 -73.14 122.17 -77.92
C LYS A 32 -73.92 122.26 -79.25
N SER A 33 -75.23 122.55 -79.13
CA SER A 33 -76.08 123.37 -80.04
C SER A 33 -75.75 124.88 -79.90
N PRO A 34 -76.28 125.88 -80.70
CA PRO A 34 -77.71 126.11 -81.05
C PRO A 34 -77.98 126.65 -82.51
N PRO A 35 -79.23 127.04 -82.91
CA PRO A 35 -79.64 127.45 -84.29
C PRO A 35 -79.66 129.02 -84.45
N PRO A 36 -80.45 129.75 -85.31
CA PRO A 36 -81.51 129.40 -86.32
C PRO A 36 -81.60 130.27 -87.64
N LEU A 37 -82.62 130.03 -88.50
CA LEU A 37 -83.62 131.01 -89.10
C LEU A 37 -84.03 130.88 -90.61
N LYS A 38 -85.37 130.87 -90.83
CA LYS A 38 -86.21 131.58 -91.85
C LYS A 38 -86.35 131.18 -93.36
N ASN A 39 -87.62 131.32 -93.80
CA ASN A 39 -88.19 131.52 -95.17
C ASN A 39 -88.03 130.39 -96.23
N GLY A 40 -88.93 130.24 -97.22
CA GLY A 40 -90.26 130.85 -97.42
C GLY A 40 -90.87 130.67 -98.83
N SER A 41 -92.21 130.61 -98.91
CA SER A 41 -93.12 130.85 -100.07
C SER A 41 -92.97 130.11 -101.43
N SER A 42 -94.06 129.39 -101.76
CA SER A 42 -94.86 129.33 -103.01
C SER A 42 -94.85 130.56 -103.96
N ASP A 43 -95.34 130.58 -105.22
CA ASP A 43 -96.10 129.62 -106.04
C ASP A 43 -96.05 129.99 -107.57
N HIS A 44 -96.82 129.28 -108.42
CA HIS A 44 -97.43 129.62 -109.74
C HIS A 44 -97.30 131.05 -110.37
N ALA A 45 -97.59 131.33 -111.67
CA ALA A 45 -97.65 130.61 -112.97
C ALA A 45 -98.33 131.56 -114.03
N SER A 46 -98.31 131.22 -115.33
CA SER A 46 -99.23 131.73 -116.38
C SER A 46 -99.12 133.24 -116.78
N ALA A 47 -99.62 133.71 -117.93
CA ALA A 47 -100.00 133.06 -119.20
C ALA A 47 -100.00 134.10 -120.36
N ASP A 48 -100.09 133.61 -121.60
CA ASP A 48 -100.30 134.39 -122.83
C ASP A 48 -101.73 134.98 -122.93
N ALA A 49 -101.90 136.04 -123.73
CA ALA A 49 -103.20 136.63 -124.06
C ALA A 49 -103.18 137.31 -125.45
N THR A 50 -103.95 136.77 -126.39
CA THR A 50 -104.16 137.34 -127.74
C THR A 50 -105.60 137.84 -127.93
N ALA A 51 -105.78 138.93 -128.69
CA ALA A 51 -107.09 139.50 -129.00
C ALA A 51 -107.08 140.30 -130.33
N ASN A 52 -108.13 140.17 -131.15
CA ASN A 52 -108.45 141.05 -132.29
C ASN A 52 -109.86 140.72 -132.85
N GLY A 53 -110.63 141.74 -133.29
CA GLY A 53 -111.92 141.54 -133.99
C GLY A 53 -112.88 142.75 -133.99
N HIS A 54 -113.24 143.25 -135.18
CA HIS A 54 -114.24 144.32 -135.47
C HIS A 54 -115.69 143.92 -135.10
N GLU A 55 -116.59 144.82 -134.65
CA GLU A 55 -117.56 145.67 -135.40
C GLU A 55 -118.54 144.89 -136.33
N SER A 56 -119.85 145.20 -136.42
CA SER A 56 -120.64 146.38 -135.97
C SER A 56 -122.15 146.10 -135.72
N ASP A 57 -122.75 146.90 -134.82
CA ASP A 57 -124.16 147.38 -134.68
C ASP A 57 -125.43 146.51 -134.95
N ASP A 58 -126.24 146.30 -133.89
CA ASP A 58 -127.57 146.96 -133.70
C ASP A 58 -127.90 146.97 -132.17
N PRO A 59 -128.67 147.94 -131.58
CA PRO A 59 -128.43 148.34 -130.18
C PRO A 59 -129.21 147.59 -129.06
N LEU A 60 -130.15 146.68 -129.35
CA LEU A 60 -131.04 146.15 -128.30
C LEU A 60 -130.39 145.09 -127.37
N GLU A 61 -129.37 144.35 -127.82
CA GLU A 61 -128.78 143.25 -127.02
C GLU A 61 -127.91 143.72 -125.84
N ARG A 62 -127.39 144.95 -125.89
CA ARG A 62 -126.36 145.44 -124.95
C ARG A 62 -126.78 145.38 -123.47
N LEU A 63 -128.04 145.65 -123.17
CA LEU A 63 -128.54 145.66 -121.78
C LEU A 63 -128.75 144.27 -121.16
N GLN A 64 -128.83 143.21 -121.98
CA GLN A 64 -129.09 141.85 -121.48
C GLN A 64 -127.81 141.04 -121.26
N GLN A 65 -126.75 141.31 -122.04
CA GLN A 65 -125.43 140.67 -121.85
C GLN A 65 -124.70 141.15 -120.58
N GLU A 66 -124.99 142.36 -120.08
CA GLU A 66 -124.30 142.95 -118.93
C GLU A 66 -124.70 142.28 -117.60
N LEU A 67 -125.97 141.89 -117.45
CA LEU A 67 -126.46 141.12 -116.29
C LEU A 67 -125.79 139.75 -116.19
N ASP A 68 -125.61 139.10 -117.34
CA ASP A 68 -125.11 137.73 -117.46
C ASP A 68 -123.59 137.60 -117.21
N LYS A 69 -122.84 138.70 -117.35
CA LYS A 69 -121.43 138.79 -116.93
C LYS A 69 -121.31 138.76 -115.40
N SER A 70 -122.10 139.57 -114.69
CA SER A 70 -122.00 139.72 -113.24
C SER A 70 -122.23 138.42 -112.46
N ASN A 71 -123.15 137.57 -112.93
CA ASN A 71 -123.38 136.25 -112.30
C ASN A 71 -122.17 135.30 -112.45
N LYS A 72 -121.51 135.28 -113.63
CA LYS A 72 -120.39 134.38 -113.93
C LYS A 72 -119.14 134.70 -113.09
N GLU A 73 -118.88 135.99 -112.84
CA GLU A 73 -117.81 136.43 -111.93
C GLU A 73 -118.07 136.00 -110.48
N LYS A 74 -119.34 136.05 -110.04
CA LYS A 74 -119.74 135.64 -108.68
C LYS A 74 -119.60 134.13 -108.46
N GLU A 75 -119.94 133.32 -109.45
CA GLU A 75 -119.77 131.86 -109.43
C GLU A 75 -118.29 131.44 -109.47
N SER A 76 -117.45 132.17 -110.21
CA SER A 76 -115.98 132.02 -110.19
C SER A 76 -115.42 132.22 -108.78
N LEU A 77 -115.77 133.32 -108.11
CA LEU A 77 -115.31 133.60 -106.74
C LEU A 77 -115.79 132.55 -105.72
N GLN A 78 -117.04 132.08 -105.83
CA GLN A 78 -117.57 131.02 -104.96
C GLN A 78 -116.82 129.68 -105.17
N THR A 79 -116.40 129.40 -106.40
CA THR A 79 -115.60 128.22 -106.75
C THR A 79 -114.16 128.31 -106.21
N GLN A 80 -113.56 129.50 -106.24
CA GLN A 80 -112.25 129.76 -105.62
C GLN A 80 -112.29 129.58 -104.10
N TYR A 81 -113.35 130.09 -103.43
CA TYR A 81 -113.51 129.93 -101.98
C TYR A 81 -113.68 128.46 -101.57
N ARG A 82 -114.46 127.67 -102.35
CA ARG A 82 -114.56 126.21 -102.15
C ARG A 82 -113.22 125.50 -102.33
N ASN A 83 -112.43 125.86 -103.35
CA ASN A 83 -111.10 125.27 -103.56
C ASN A 83 -110.13 125.57 -102.41
N LEU A 84 -110.15 126.78 -101.86
CA LEU A 84 -109.30 127.14 -100.72
C LEU A 84 -109.69 126.33 -99.46
N LEU A 85 -111.00 126.20 -99.19
CA LEU A 85 -111.52 125.43 -98.06
C LEU A 85 -111.23 123.93 -98.22
N ALA A 86 -111.29 123.39 -99.45
CA ALA A 86 -110.86 122.04 -99.77
C ALA A 86 -109.35 121.84 -99.51
N LYS A 87 -108.47 122.72 -100.02
CA LYS A 87 -107.03 122.68 -99.73
C LYS A 87 -106.72 122.76 -98.23
N LEU A 88 -107.43 123.61 -97.48
CA LEU A 88 -107.23 123.76 -96.03
C LEU A 88 -107.70 122.53 -95.24
N THR A 89 -108.81 121.91 -95.65
CA THR A 89 -109.28 120.62 -95.10
C THR A 89 -108.32 119.48 -95.43
N GLN A 90 -107.79 119.46 -96.66
CA GLN A 90 -106.79 118.50 -97.10
C GLN A 90 -105.49 118.64 -96.30
N MET A 91 -104.98 119.86 -96.11
CA MET A 91 -103.81 120.12 -95.26
C MET A 91 -104.05 119.73 -93.79
N ARG A 92 -105.24 120.02 -93.22
CA ARG A 92 -105.58 119.59 -91.86
C ARG A 92 -105.51 118.06 -91.73
N ASN A 93 -106.03 117.33 -92.72
CA ASN A 93 -106.06 115.87 -92.69
C ASN A 93 -104.69 115.25 -93.02
N THR A 94 -103.91 115.79 -93.97
CA THR A 94 -102.57 115.26 -94.28
C THR A 94 -101.55 115.60 -93.19
N LEU A 95 -101.60 116.80 -92.61
CA LEU A 95 -100.72 117.19 -91.51
C LEU A 95 -101.16 116.51 -90.19
N GLY A 96 -102.46 116.34 -89.96
CA GLY A 96 -102.98 115.56 -88.84
C GLY A 96 -102.57 114.09 -88.92
N ASN A 97 -102.74 113.45 -90.09
CA ASN A 97 -102.29 112.08 -90.30
C ASN A 97 -100.75 111.95 -90.20
N LYS A 98 -99.98 112.94 -90.65
CA LYS A 98 -98.53 112.96 -90.44
C LYS A 98 -98.14 113.11 -88.97
N LEU A 99 -98.73 114.05 -88.24
CA LEU A 99 -98.46 114.20 -86.80
C LEU A 99 -98.86 112.97 -85.99
N GLN A 100 -99.97 112.31 -86.36
CA GLN A 100 -100.37 111.02 -85.80
C GLN A 100 -99.35 109.92 -86.14
N GLN A 101 -98.93 109.81 -87.41
CA GLN A 101 -97.95 108.83 -87.84
C GLN A 101 -96.56 109.06 -87.22
N ASP A 102 -96.10 110.31 -87.14
CA ASP A 102 -94.82 110.71 -86.54
C ASP A 102 -94.85 110.49 -85.01
N ALA A 103 -96.00 110.69 -84.35
CA ALA A 103 -96.19 110.37 -82.93
C ALA A 103 -96.20 108.86 -82.66
N GLU A 104 -96.86 108.05 -83.50
CA GLU A 104 -96.81 106.59 -83.40
C GLU A 104 -95.43 106.02 -83.79
N GLU A 105 -94.72 106.66 -84.71
CA GLU A 105 -93.33 106.33 -85.08
C GLU A 105 -92.37 106.67 -83.92
N LEU A 106 -92.60 107.78 -83.23
CA LEU A 106 -91.91 108.12 -81.97
C LEU A 106 -92.23 107.11 -80.88
N ASP A 107 -93.49 106.78 -80.63
CA ASP A 107 -93.91 105.81 -79.61
C ASP A 107 -93.32 104.40 -79.87
N ARG A 108 -93.31 103.93 -81.13
CA ARG A 108 -92.62 102.67 -81.51
C ARG A 108 -91.11 102.73 -81.26
N ARG A 109 -90.46 103.88 -81.49
CA ARG A 109 -89.03 104.06 -81.23
C ARG A 109 -88.72 104.20 -79.75
N GLU A 110 -89.58 104.87 -78.99
CA GLU A 110 -89.51 105.00 -77.53
C GLU A 110 -89.66 103.62 -76.86
N GLN A 111 -90.64 102.82 -77.31
CA GLN A 111 -90.82 101.43 -76.88
C GLN A 111 -89.62 100.55 -77.27
N LEU A 112 -89.06 100.70 -78.47
CA LEU A 112 -87.86 99.97 -78.89
C LEU A 112 -86.61 100.40 -78.09
N ILE A 113 -86.48 101.69 -77.76
CA ILE A 113 -85.41 102.20 -76.89
C ILE A 113 -85.57 101.66 -75.47
N GLN A 114 -86.79 101.60 -74.93
CA GLN A 114 -87.09 101.02 -73.62
C GLN A 114 -86.80 99.51 -73.59
N GLN A 115 -87.16 98.78 -74.65
CA GLN A 115 -86.81 97.36 -74.82
C GLN A 115 -85.29 97.16 -74.88
N LEU A 116 -84.60 97.91 -75.74
CA LEU A 116 -83.13 97.82 -75.86
C LEU A 116 -82.39 98.32 -74.61
N SER A 117 -82.96 99.23 -73.81
CA SER A 117 -82.40 99.60 -72.51
C SER A 117 -82.63 98.51 -71.47
N ALA A 118 -83.82 97.89 -71.41
CA ALA A 118 -84.08 96.77 -70.53
C ALA A 118 -83.19 95.57 -70.87
N GLU A 119 -83.09 95.19 -72.14
CA GLU A 119 -82.17 94.15 -72.62
C GLU A 119 -80.71 94.50 -72.31
N LYS A 120 -80.30 95.76 -72.48
CA LYS A 120 -78.95 96.22 -72.12
C LYS A 120 -78.69 96.12 -70.62
N ASP A 121 -79.66 96.49 -69.80
CA ASP A 121 -79.52 96.51 -68.34
C ASP A 121 -79.55 95.07 -67.79
N ASP A 122 -80.41 94.20 -68.29
CA ASP A 122 -80.42 92.75 -68.02
C ASP A 122 -79.11 92.07 -68.48
N LEU A 123 -78.59 92.43 -69.65
CA LEU A 123 -77.28 91.97 -70.14
C LEU A 123 -76.14 92.53 -69.27
N SER A 124 -76.25 93.74 -68.73
CA SER A 124 -75.25 94.28 -67.80
C SER A 124 -75.28 93.57 -66.46
N ALA A 125 -76.46 93.31 -65.89
CA ALA A 125 -76.66 92.60 -64.64
C ALA A 125 -76.18 91.15 -64.74
N THR A 126 -76.50 90.45 -65.84
CA THR A 126 -75.99 89.08 -66.08
C THR A 126 -74.48 89.05 -66.31
N VAL A 127 -73.89 90.06 -66.96
CA VAL A 127 -72.43 90.19 -67.06
C VAL A 127 -71.78 90.49 -65.69
N GLU A 128 -72.43 91.27 -64.81
CA GLU A 128 -71.94 91.53 -63.46
C GLU A 128 -72.06 90.31 -62.54
N THR A 129 -73.16 89.56 -62.59
CA THR A 129 -73.29 88.30 -61.83
C THR A 129 -72.28 87.25 -62.33
N LEU A 130 -72.13 87.08 -63.66
CA LEU A 130 -71.13 86.16 -64.21
C LEU A 130 -69.68 86.58 -63.87
N LYS A 131 -69.38 87.88 -63.76
CA LYS A 131 -68.09 88.37 -63.26
C LYS A 131 -67.91 88.04 -61.78
N ALA A 132 -68.93 88.23 -60.95
CA ALA A 132 -68.89 87.92 -59.52
C ALA A 132 -68.68 86.40 -59.30
N GLU A 133 -69.45 85.56 -60.00
CA GLU A 133 -69.34 84.11 -59.98
C GLU A 133 -67.97 83.62 -60.47
N LEU A 134 -67.42 84.25 -61.53
CA LEU A 134 -66.07 83.95 -62.02
C LEU A 134 -64.99 84.30 -60.98
N ILE A 135 -65.13 85.43 -60.28
CA ILE A 135 -64.22 85.82 -59.20
C ILE A 135 -64.32 84.84 -58.02
N THR A 136 -65.52 84.53 -57.52
CA THR A 136 -65.68 83.58 -56.40
C THR A 136 -65.19 82.19 -56.77
N SER A 137 -65.47 81.71 -57.99
CA SER A 137 -64.97 80.43 -58.50
C SER A 137 -63.44 80.40 -58.62
N HIS A 138 -62.82 81.51 -59.05
CA HIS A 138 -61.37 81.63 -59.10
C HIS A 138 -60.74 81.63 -57.70
N GLU A 139 -61.27 82.42 -56.76
CA GLU A 139 -60.82 82.40 -55.36
C GLU A 139 -61.03 81.03 -54.69
N GLU A 140 -62.14 80.33 -54.98
CA GLU A 140 -62.38 78.97 -54.49
C GLU A 140 -61.38 77.96 -55.08
N SER A 141 -61.02 78.12 -56.36
CA SER A 141 -59.98 77.34 -57.02
C SER A 141 -58.60 77.58 -56.38
N GLU A 142 -58.23 78.82 -56.07
CA GLU A 142 -56.99 79.14 -55.34
C GLU A 142 -57.02 78.62 -53.89
N ARG A 143 -58.16 78.72 -53.20
CA ARG A 143 -58.38 78.13 -51.86
C ARG A 143 -58.35 76.60 -51.90
N ALA A 144 -58.63 75.96 -53.04
CA ALA A 144 -58.53 74.52 -53.24
C ALA A 144 -57.10 74.09 -53.58
N SER A 145 -56.41 74.79 -54.48
CA SER A 145 -55.02 74.50 -54.86
C SER A 145 -54.06 74.66 -53.68
N THR A 146 -54.15 75.79 -52.95
CA THR A 146 -53.34 76.02 -51.74
C THR A 146 -53.57 74.97 -50.66
N LYS A 147 -54.81 74.50 -50.47
CA LYS A 147 -55.11 73.36 -49.56
C LYS A 147 -54.54 72.04 -50.09
N LEU A 148 -54.65 71.76 -51.38
CA LEU A 148 -54.08 70.55 -51.99
C LEU A 148 -52.55 70.53 -51.87
N ASP A 149 -51.88 71.65 -52.09
CA ASP A 149 -50.42 71.74 -52.00
C ASP A 149 -49.93 71.76 -50.54
N ALA A 150 -50.67 72.35 -49.61
CA ALA A 150 -50.43 72.18 -48.17
C ALA A 150 -50.59 70.71 -47.72
N MET A 151 -51.62 70.00 -48.21
CA MET A 151 -51.83 68.58 -47.91
C MET A 151 -50.77 67.70 -48.57
N ARG A 152 -50.35 67.97 -49.82
CA ARG A 152 -49.23 67.30 -50.50
C ARG A 152 -47.91 67.50 -49.75
N SER A 153 -47.61 68.75 -49.38
CA SER A 153 -46.42 69.09 -48.61
C SER A 153 -46.40 68.38 -47.25
N ARG A 154 -47.53 68.37 -46.55
CA ARG A 154 -47.70 67.63 -45.30
C ARG A 154 -47.49 66.12 -45.48
N VAL A 155 -48.13 65.48 -46.46
CA VAL A 155 -47.99 64.03 -46.72
C VAL A 155 -46.55 63.68 -47.13
N LEU A 156 -45.88 64.53 -47.90
CA LEU A 156 -44.45 64.37 -48.21
C LEU A 156 -43.57 64.50 -46.96
N GLN A 157 -43.87 65.44 -46.06
CA GLN A 157 -43.13 65.63 -44.81
C GLN A 157 -43.37 64.47 -43.82
N GLU A 158 -44.61 64.03 -43.65
CA GLU A 158 -44.97 62.89 -42.80
C GLU A 158 -44.33 61.59 -43.34
N SER A 159 -44.40 61.35 -44.65
CA SER A 159 -43.73 60.22 -45.32
C SER A 159 -42.19 60.27 -45.16
N ALA A 160 -41.58 61.45 -45.28
CA ALA A 160 -40.15 61.61 -45.05
C ALA A 160 -39.75 61.40 -43.57
N GLN A 161 -40.58 61.85 -42.62
CA GLN A 161 -40.36 61.63 -41.19
C GLN A 161 -40.53 60.16 -40.81
N GLU A 162 -41.59 59.49 -41.28
CA GLU A 162 -41.79 58.04 -41.11
C GLU A 162 -40.64 57.24 -41.73
N SER A 163 -40.17 57.63 -42.92
CA SER A 163 -39.03 57.00 -43.59
C SER A 163 -37.79 57.11 -42.71
N ILE A 164 -37.40 58.32 -42.28
CA ILE A 164 -36.26 58.56 -41.38
C ILE A 164 -36.41 57.80 -40.05
N GLN A 165 -37.62 57.64 -39.54
CA GLN A 165 -37.86 56.93 -38.28
C GLN A 165 -37.70 55.41 -38.46
N ARG A 166 -38.30 54.79 -39.47
CA ARG A 166 -38.05 53.37 -39.81
C ARG A 166 -36.57 53.12 -40.09
N ASP A 167 -35.88 54.06 -40.74
CA ASP A 167 -34.45 53.99 -41.04
C ASP A 167 -33.58 54.05 -39.77
N LYS A 168 -34.06 54.66 -38.67
CA LYS A 168 -33.41 54.59 -37.34
C LYS A 168 -33.70 53.27 -36.65
N GLU A 169 -34.98 52.88 -36.57
CA GLU A 169 -35.44 51.63 -35.93
C GLU A 169 -34.75 50.40 -36.57
N LEU A 170 -34.54 50.41 -37.89
CA LEU A 170 -33.77 49.39 -38.61
C LEU A 170 -32.28 49.38 -38.26
N ARG A 171 -31.65 50.54 -37.99
CA ARG A 171 -30.24 50.60 -37.56
C ARG A 171 -30.08 50.20 -36.10
N GLU A 172 -30.99 50.62 -35.23
CA GLU A 172 -31.00 50.29 -33.81
C GLU A 172 -31.18 48.77 -33.64
N THR A 173 -32.17 48.16 -34.31
CA THR A 173 -32.37 46.70 -34.29
C THR A 173 -31.23 45.92 -34.97
N GLN A 174 -30.55 46.47 -35.98
CA GLN A 174 -29.32 45.88 -36.54
C GLN A 174 -28.18 45.88 -35.51
N ILE A 175 -27.94 47.00 -34.82
CA ILE A 175 -26.92 47.11 -33.77
C ILE A 175 -27.21 46.16 -32.60
N GLU A 176 -28.46 46.05 -32.16
CA GLU A 176 -28.87 45.09 -31.13
C GLU A 176 -28.65 43.64 -31.57
N LEU A 177 -29.00 43.30 -32.82
CA LEU A 177 -28.81 41.97 -33.39
C LEU A 177 -27.32 41.62 -33.56
N GLU A 178 -26.46 42.58 -33.89
CA GLU A 178 -25.01 42.40 -33.87
C GLU A 178 -24.47 42.23 -32.45
N ARG A 179 -24.97 43.02 -31.48
CA ARG A 179 -24.58 42.89 -30.06
C ARG A 179 -24.93 41.50 -29.51
N CYS A 180 -26.16 41.03 -29.76
CA CYS A 180 -26.60 39.69 -29.35
C CYS A 180 -25.82 38.55 -30.05
N ARG A 181 -25.30 38.77 -31.26
CA ARG A 181 -24.37 37.82 -31.92
C ARG A 181 -23.01 37.81 -31.22
N MET A 182 -22.45 38.97 -30.91
CA MET A 182 -21.17 39.07 -30.18
C MET A 182 -21.28 38.44 -28.78
N GLU A 183 -22.35 38.74 -28.04
CA GLU A 183 -22.64 38.14 -26.73
C GLU A 183 -22.76 36.61 -26.83
N ARG A 184 -23.51 36.08 -27.82
CA ARG A 184 -23.58 34.63 -28.08
C ARG A 184 -22.21 34.02 -28.34
N ASP A 185 -21.41 34.65 -29.20
CA ASP A 185 -20.10 34.12 -29.61
C ASP A 185 -19.08 34.21 -28.46
N GLU A 186 -19.28 35.13 -27.51
CA GLU A 186 -18.54 35.20 -26.24
C GLU A 186 -18.97 34.09 -25.30
N TRP A 187 -20.29 33.88 -25.09
CA TRP A 187 -20.80 32.77 -24.29
C TRP A 187 -20.35 31.40 -24.83
N GLU A 188 -20.40 31.19 -26.15
CA GLU A 188 -19.91 29.97 -26.80
C GLU A 188 -18.42 29.75 -26.52
N ARG A 189 -17.57 30.79 -26.67
CA ARG A 189 -16.15 30.70 -26.32
C ARG A 189 -15.91 30.41 -24.84
N THR A 190 -16.69 31.00 -23.92
CA THR A 190 -16.56 30.67 -22.49
C THR A 190 -17.00 29.24 -22.18
N ALA A 191 -18.05 28.73 -22.82
CA ALA A 191 -18.51 27.36 -22.63
C ALA A 191 -17.51 26.33 -23.19
N GLN A 192 -16.91 26.60 -24.35
CA GLN A 192 -15.83 25.79 -24.92
C GLN A 192 -14.58 25.79 -24.02
N GLN A 193 -14.19 26.95 -23.48
CA GLN A 193 -13.05 27.06 -22.58
C GLN A 193 -13.28 26.32 -21.25
N GLU A 194 -14.49 26.42 -20.68
CA GLU A 194 -14.88 25.69 -19.46
C GLU A 194 -14.96 24.18 -19.71
N GLN A 195 -15.44 23.74 -20.88
CA GLN A 195 -15.42 22.33 -21.27
C GLN A 195 -13.98 21.80 -21.33
N VAL A 196 -13.05 22.52 -21.96
CA VAL A 196 -11.62 22.13 -22.00
C VAL A 196 -11.04 22.03 -20.59
N VAL A 197 -11.29 23.01 -19.71
CA VAL A 197 -10.83 22.96 -18.32
C VAL A 197 -11.45 21.79 -17.55
N SER A 198 -12.72 21.44 -17.82
CA SER A 198 -13.37 20.28 -17.23
C SER A 198 -12.82 18.94 -17.75
N GLU A 199 -12.37 18.87 -19.00
CA GLU A 199 -11.75 17.68 -19.60
C GLU A 199 -10.29 17.51 -19.13
N GLU A 200 -9.54 18.61 -18.99
CA GLU A 200 -8.22 18.64 -18.34
C GLU A 200 -8.31 18.21 -16.87
N ALA A 201 -9.21 18.81 -16.08
CA ALA A 201 -9.40 18.44 -14.68
C ALA A 201 -9.85 16.97 -14.50
N ARG A 202 -10.66 16.46 -15.42
CA ARG A 202 -11.07 15.05 -15.44
C ARG A 202 -9.90 14.11 -15.75
N SER A 203 -9.12 14.42 -16.79
CA SER A 203 -7.98 13.57 -17.18
C SER A 203 -6.91 13.52 -16.08
N ALA A 204 -6.62 14.65 -15.43
CA ALA A 204 -5.75 14.70 -14.24
C ALA A 204 -6.31 13.89 -13.06
N LEU A 205 -7.64 13.91 -12.82
CA LEU A 205 -8.27 13.09 -11.79
C LEU A 205 -8.14 11.59 -12.10
N GLU A 206 -8.35 11.18 -13.36
CA GLU A 206 -8.17 9.78 -13.78
C GLU A 206 -6.68 9.35 -13.75
N GLU A 207 -5.73 10.26 -13.98
CA GLU A 207 -4.29 10.01 -13.82
C GLU A 207 -3.91 9.77 -12.35
N ILE A 208 -4.31 10.67 -11.45
CA ILE A 208 -4.09 10.54 -9.99
C ILE A 208 -4.76 9.28 -9.43
N GLN A 209 -5.91 8.85 -9.97
CA GLN A 209 -6.53 7.57 -9.60
C GLN A 209 -5.66 6.38 -9.99
N ARG A 210 -5.11 6.35 -11.22
CA ARG A 210 -4.22 5.26 -11.68
C ARG A 210 -2.91 5.24 -10.89
N GLU A 211 -2.35 6.40 -10.54
CA GLU A 211 -1.18 6.49 -9.65
C GLU A 211 -1.49 5.95 -8.25
N LEU A 212 -2.64 6.29 -7.68
CA LEU A 212 -3.07 5.83 -6.36
C LEU A 212 -3.32 4.31 -6.34
N GLU A 213 -3.92 3.75 -7.39
CA GLU A 213 -4.09 2.30 -7.56
C GLU A 213 -2.72 1.59 -7.64
N LEU A 214 -1.80 2.12 -8.45
CA LEU A 214 -0.44 1.57 -8.60
C LEU A 214 0.35 1.63 -7.28
N MET A 215 0.31 2.76 -6.57
CA MET A 215 0.94 2.93 -5.27
C MET A 215 0.31 2.04 -4.19
N SER A 216 -1.01 1.81 -4.25
CA SER A 216 -1.70 0.89 -3.35
C SER A 216 -1.31 -0.57 -3.63
N ALA A 217 -1.17 -0.96 -4.91
CA ALA A 217 -0.72 -2.30 -5.29
C ALA A 217 0.75 -2.54 -4.90
N ALA A 218 1.64 -1.57 -5.15
CA ALA A 218 3.04 -1.64 -4.72
C ALA A 218 3.16 -1.81 -3.20
N ARG A 219 2.44 -0.98 -2.42
CA ARG A 219 2.38 -1.11 -0.96
C ARG A 219 1.81 -2.45 -0.49
N GLY A 220 0.86 -3.03 -1.23
CA GLY A 220 0.35 -4.38 -0.96
C GLY A 220 1.45 -5.43 -1.08
N ASN A 221 2.18 -5.42 -2.19
CA ASN A 221 3.31 -6.32 -2.43
C ASN A 221 4.41 -6.17 -1.35
N ASP A 222 4.79 -4.93 -1.02
CA ASP A 222 5.78 -4.64 0.04
C ASP A 222 5.33 -5.20 1.41
N GLN A 223 4.02 -5.17 1.70
CA GLN A 223 3.45 -5.73 2.93
C GLN A 223 3.45 -7.26 2.92
N GLU A 224 3.19 -7.90 1.78
CA GLU A 224 3.32 -9.35 1.64
C GLU A 224 4.77 -9.83 1.77
N ASP A 225 5.73 -9.14 1.15
CA ASP A 225 7.15 -9.50 1.25
C ASP A 225 7.71 -9.27 2.66
N LEU A 226 7.29 -8.20 3.33
CA LEU A 226 7.59 -7.98 4.75
C LEU A 226 6.95 -9.03 5.66
N ALA A 227 5.78 -9.57 5.32
CA ALA A 227 5.17 -10.70 6.04
C ALA A 227 5.94 -12.02 5.80
N ARG A 228 6.33 -12.30 4.54
CA ARG A 228 7.17 -13.46 4.17
C ARG A 228 8.53 -13.44 4.87
N GLU A 229 9.17 -12.27 4.98
CA GLU A 229 10.47 -12.16 5.65
C GLU A 229 10.36 -12.29 7.18
N LYS A 230 9.26 -11.82 7.77
CA LYS A 230 8.94 -12.11 9.19
C LYS A 230 8.74 -13.60 9.42
N GLU A 231 7.93 -14.28 8.61
CA GLU A 231 7.72 -15.73 8.74
C GLU A 231 9.05 -16.52 8.66
N LYS A 232 9.98 -16.12 7.77
CA LYS A 232 11.34 -16.69 7.72
C LYS A 232 12.15 -16.38 8.98
N THR A 233 12.01 -15.17 9.53
CA THR A 233 12.72 -14.75 10.75
C THR A 233 12.20 -15.52 11.96
N ASP A 234 10.89 -15.57 12.16
CA ASP A 234 10.22 -16.31 13.25
C ASP A 234 10.58 -17.81 13.19
N ASN A 235 10.64 -18.39 11.98
CA ASN A 235 11.08 -19.77 11.75
C ASN A 235 12.56 -19.97 12.13
N LEU A 236 13.45 -19.07 11.68
CA LEU A 236 14.87 -19.11 12.03
C LEU A 236 15.10 -18.95 13.54
N GLU A 237 14.36 -18.04 14.20
CA GLU A 237 14.40 -17.87 15.66
C GLU A 237 13.93 -19.13 16.39
N SER A 238 12.87 -19.80 15.92
CA SER A 238 12.42 -21.08 16.48
C SER A 238 13.48 -22.18 16.31
N VAL A 239 14.10 -22.30 15.12
CA VAL A 239 15.15 -23.30 14.86
C VAL A 239 16.41 -23.02 15.68
N LEU A 240 16.78 -21.75 15.87
CA LEU A 240 17.90 -21.36 16.74
C LEU A 240 17.59 -21.63 18.22
N HIS A 241 16.37 -21.34 18.68
CA HIS A 241 15.92 -21.67 20.03
C HIS A 241 15.99 -23.18 20.28
N ASP A 242 15.49 -23.99 19.37
CA ASP A 242 15.47 -25.46 19.53
C ASP A 242 16.88 -26.05 19.47
N PHE A 243 17.74 -25.56 18.56
CA PHE A 243 19.16 -25.95 18.53
C PHE A 243 19.89 -25.53 19.82
N GLN A 244 19.62 -24.34 20.36
CA GLN A 244 20.18 -23.90 21.62
C GLN A 244 19.68 -24.76 22.78
N ALA A 245 18.38 -25.09 22.83
CA ALA A 245 17.80 -25.96 23.85
C ALA A 245 18.36 -27.39 23.79
N ASP A 246 18.62 -27.94 22.60
CA ASP A 246 19.27 -29.24 22.44
C ASP A 246 20.76 -29.20 22.81
N LYS A 247 21.49 -28.14 22.47
CA LYS A 247 22.87 -27.95 22.96
C LYS A 247 22.93 -27.80 24.47
N ASP A 248 21.97 -27.12 25.08
CA ASP A 248 21.82 -27.02 26.53
C ASP A 248 21.55 -28.39 27.17
N ARG A 249 20.75 -29.26 26.53
CA ARG A 249 20.48 -30.64 26.98
C ARG A 249 21.73 -31.52 26.86
N GLU A 250 22.42 -31.48 25.71
CA GLU A 250 23.67 -32.19 25.44
C GLU A 250 24.78 -31.82 26.44
N LEU A 251 24.97 -30.52 26.68
CA LEU A 251 25.94 -30.01 27.66
C LEU A 251 25.59 -30.45 29.09
N LYS A 252 24.32 -30.37 29.50
CA LYS A 252 23.89 -30.84 30.84
C LYS A 252 24.05 -32.35 31.00
N GLN A 253 23.84 -33.13 29.94
CA GLN A 253 24.09 -34.57 29.95
C GLN A 253 25.59 -34.88 30.03
N ALA A 254 26.43 -34.20 29.24
CA ALA A 254 27.88 -34.39 29.27
C ALA A 254 28.49 -33.99 30.62
N VAL A 255 28.05 -32.88 31.21
CA VAL A 255 28.46 -32.45 32.56
C VAL A 255 28.09 -33.52 33.59
N LYS A 256 26.83 -33.99 33.60
CA LYS A 256 26.38 -35.04 34.53
C LYS A 256 27.15 -36.36 34.35
N GLU A 257 27.50 -36.72 33.13
CA GLU A 257 28.32 -37.90 32.83
C GLU A 257 29.74 -37.75 33.38
N TYR A 258 30.39 -36.59 33.17
CA TYR A 258 31.71 -36.32 33.76
C TYR A 258 31.68 -36.21 35.29
N GLU A 259 30.61 -35.68 35.90
CA GLU A 259 30.40 -35.69 37.35
C GLU A 259 30.28 -37.14 37.88
N SER A 260 29.52 -37.99 37.19
CA SER A 260 29.38 -39.42 37.51
C SER A 260 30.74 -40.15 37.44
N GLN A 261 31.49 -39.95 36.36
CA GLN A 261 32.82 -40.52 36.18
C GLN A 261 33.81 -40.00 37.24
N LEU A 262 33.78 -38.70 37.57
CA LEU A 262 34.61 -38.11 38.61
C LEU A 262 34.31 -38.71 39.99
N LEU A 263 33.03 -38.93 40.32
CA LEU A 263 32.62 -39.59 41.56
C LEU A 263 33.09 -41.06 41.60
N GLN A 264 32.94 -41.81 40.51
CA GLN A 264 33.40 -43.20 40.41
C GLN A 264 34.93 -43.33 40.54
N VAL A 265 35.68 -42.44 39.89
CA VAL A 265 37.15 -42.36 40.02
C VAL A 265 37.55 -41.95 41.43
N THR A 266 36.83 -41.02 42.07
CA THR A 266 37.09 -40.60 43.45
C THR A 266 36.81 -41.74 44.45
N GLN A 267 35.72 -42.48 44.27
CA GLN A 267 35.37 -43.64 45.09
C GLN A 267 36.41 -44.75 44.95
N SER A 268 36.74 -45.17 43.73
CA SER A 268 37.74 -46.21 43.50
C SER A 268 39.13 -45.81 44.01
N LEU A 269 39.52 -44.53 43.89
CA LEU A 269 40.74 -43.98 44.50
C LEU A 269 40.70 -44.03 46.03
N ALA A 270 39.55 -43.78 46.67
CA ALA A 270 39.38 -43.93 48.11
C ALA A 270 39.47 -45.40 48.54
N GLU A 271 38.88 -46.33 47.78
CA GLU A 271 39.02 -47.77 48.00
C GLU A 271 40.48 -48.24 47.86
N PHE A 272 41.20 -47.81 46.81
CA PHE A 272 42.61 -48.15 46.63
C PHE A 272 43.48 -47.59 47.77
N LYS A 273 43.22 -46.37 48.26
CA LYS A 273 43.87 -45.83 49.46
C LYS A 273 43.56 -46.66 50.71
N HIS A 274 42.31 -47.06 50.91
CA HIS A 274 41.93 -47.90 52.06
C HIS A 274 42.58 -49.29 51.99
N ARG A 275 42.63 -49.92 50.80
CA ARG A 275 43.35 -51.18 50.57
C ARG A 275 44.86 -51.02 50.84
N ALA A 276 45.47 -49.94 50.39
CA ALA A 276 46.89 -49.64 50.63
C ALA A 276 47.18 -49.50 52.13
N ILE A 277 46.46 -48.64 52.85
CA ILE A 277 46.61 -48.45 54.31
C ILE A 277 46.38 -49.76 55.08
N THR A 278 45.42 -50.59 54.65
CA THR A 278 45.16 -51.89 55.28
C THR A 278 46.31 -52.87 55.03
N ALA A 279 46.91 -52.89 53.84
CA ALA A 279 48.07 -53.71 53.53
C ALA A 279 49.35 -53.21 54.22
N GLU A 280 49.52 -51.90 54.37
CA GLU A 280 50.60 -51.27 55.15
C GLU A 280 50.49 -51.66 56.63
N MET A 281 49.30 -51.55 57.23
CA MET A 281 49.03 -51.99 58.60
C MET A 281 49.27 -53.50 58.81
N GLN A 282 48.87 -54.35 57.86
CA GLN A 282 49.16 -55.79 57.90
C GLN A 282 50.65 -56.09 57.73
N LEU A 283 51.38 -55.29 56.95
CA LEU A 283 52.82 -55.40 56.80
C LEU A 283 53.55 -54.97 58.08
N GLU A 284 53.12 -53.90 58.74
CA GLU A 284 53.63 -53.50 60.06
C GLU A 284 53.35 -54.56 61.14
N GLU A 285 52.12 -55.09 61.21
CA GLU A 285 51.78 -56.19 62.11
C GLU A 285 52.67 -57.42 61.84
N SER A 286 52.85 -57.80 60.57
CA SER A 286 53.74 -58.88 60.17
C SER A 286 55.20 -58.62 60.58
N GLN A 287 55.71 -57.40 60.40
CA GLN A 287 57.06 -57.01 60.84
C GLN A 287 57.22 -57.08 62.36
N THR A 288 56.24 -56.62 63.15
CA THR A 288 56.32 -56.74 64.62
C THR A 288 56.26 -58.20 65.08
N ASN A 289 55.45 -59.04 64.42
CA ASN A 289 55.40 -60.47 64.68
C ASN A 289 56.72 -61.17 64.30
N ILE A 290 57.36 -60.78 63.20
CA ILE A 290 58.70 -61.27 62.78
C ILE A 290 59.78 -60.85 63.78
N ALA A 291 59.77 -59.60 64.25
CA ALA A 291 60.70 -59.15 65.29
C ALA A 291 60.52 -59.96 66.59
N ARG A 292 59.27 -60.26 66.96
CA ARG A 292 58.93 -61.08 68.12
C ARG A 292 59.34 -62.54 67.97
N THR A 293 59.22 -63.17 66.79
CA THR A 293 59.77 -64.51 66.56
C THR A 293 61.30 -64.52 66.53
N GLN A 294 61.97 -63.47 66.05
CA GLN A 294 63.42 -63.34 66.15
C GLN A 294 63.90 -63.23 67.60
N GLU A 295 63.19 -62.47 68.44
CA GLU A 295 63.45 -62.40 69.88
C GLU A 295 63.23 -63.77 70.55
N LEU A 296 62.10 -64.44 70.31
CA LEU A 296 61.81 -65.78 70.83
C LEU A 296 62.81 -66.84 70.34
N GLU A 297 63.27 -66.75 69.08
CA GLU A 297 64.34 -67.60 68.54
C GLU A 297 65.66 -67.39 69.28
N LYS A 298 66.03 -66.14 69.57
CA LYS A 298 67.22 -65.83 70.39
C LYS A 298 67.05 -66.40 71.79
N ASP A 299 65.90 -66.20 72.41
CA ASP A 299 65.56 -66.73 73.73
C ASP A 299 65.65 -68.27 73.78
N ILE A 300 65.21 -68.95 72.71
CA ILE A 300 65.35 -70.40 72.55
C ILE A 300 66.82 -70.81 72.34
N LYS A 301 67.62 -70.05 71.58
CA LYS A 301 69.06 -70.31 71.39
C LYS A 301 69.83 -70.14 72.70
N ASP A 302 69.56 -69.08 73.47
CA ASP A 302 70.18 -68.81 74.76
C ASP A 302 69.75 -69.85 75.83
N LYS A 303 68.46 -70.23 75.86
CA LYS A 303 67.98 -71.33 76.72
C LYS A 303 68.56 -72.69 76.31
N LYS A 304 68.77 -72.96 75.02
CA LYS A 304 69.44 -74.17 74.54
C LYS A 304 70.91 -74.19 74.96
N LEU A 305 71.63 -73.07 74.83
CA LEU A 305 73.01 -72.94 75.33
C LEU A 305 73.08 -73.11 76.86
N LEU A 306 72.08 -72.64 77.61
CA LEU A 306 71.97 -72.91 79.05
C LEU A 306 71.70 -74.38 79.35
N ILE A 307 70.80 -75.04 78.62
CA ILE A 307 70.53 -76.48 78.75
C ILE A 307 71.80 -77.30 78.44
N ASP A 308 72.54 -76.96 77.40
CA ASP A 308 73.75 -77.69 77.02
C ASP A 308 74.92 -77.42 78.00
N LYS A 309 75.00 -76.24 78.62
CA LYS A 309 75.87 -75.98 79.79
C LYS A 309 75.47 -76.83 81.00
N LEU A 310 74.20 -76.80 81.42
CA LEU A 310 73.69 -77.57 82.56
C LEU A 310 73.84 -79.09 82.34
N ARG A 311 73.73 -79.57 81.09
CA ARG A 311 74.04 -80.96 80.72
C ARG A 311 75.53 -81.26 80.89
N HIS A 312 76.42 -80.38 80.46
CA HIS A 312 77.87 -80.56 80.65
C HIS A 312 78.25 -80.53 82.14
N GLU A 313 77.68 -79.61 82.92
CA GLU A 313 77.81 -79.57 84.39
C GLU A 313 77.28 -80.85 85.04
N ALA A 314 76.12 -81.38 84.61
CA ALA A 314 75.59 -82.65 85.09
C ALA A 314 76.49 -83.84 84.73
N VAL A 315 77.15 -83.84 83.57
CA VAL A 315 78.18 -84.83 83.20
C VAL A 315 79.41 -84.70 84.11
N ILE A 316 79.93 -83.49 84.34
CA ILE A 316 81.06 -83.24 85.26
C ILE A 316 80.72 -83.67 86.70
N ILE A 317 79.50 -83.40 87.17
CA ILE A 317 79.03 -83.84 88.50
C ILE A 317 78.92 -85.38 88.55
N ASN A 318 78.51 -86.04 87.47
CA ASN A 318 78.51 -87.50 87.38
C ASN A 318 79.94 -88.07 87.33
N GLU A 319 80.88 -87.42 86.65
CA GLU A 319 82.30 -87.78 86.70
C GLU A 319 82.88 -87.62 88.11
N HIS A 320 82.60 -86.50 88.79
CA HIS A 320 82.97 -86.29 90.19
C HIS A 320 82.37 -87.36 91.13
N LEU A 321 81.11 -87.75 90.91
CA LEU A 321 80.45 -88.82 91.65
C LEU A 321 81.10 -90.18 91.39
N ILE A 322 81.39 -90.51 90.13
CA ILE A 322 82.10 -91.74 89.74
C ILE A 322 83.51 -91.76 90.33
N GLU A 323 84.22 -90.64 90.38
CA GLU A 323 85.56 -90.53 90.97
C GLU A 323 85.52 -90.65 92.50
N ALA A 324 84.49 -90.07 93.15
CA ALA A 324 84.26 -90.23 94.59
C ALA A 324 83.95 -91.70 94.94
N LEU A 325 83.09 -92.37 94.17
CA LEU A 325 82.79 -93.79 94.31
C LEU A 325 84.02 -94.67 94.03
N ARG A 326 84.86 -94.30 93.05
CA ARG A 326 86.13 -95.00 92.75
C ARG A 326 87.15 -94.86 93.87
N ARG A 327 87.26 -93.67 94.48
CA ARG A 327 88.06 -93.45 95.70
C ARG A 327 87.54 -94.27 96.88
N LEU A 328 86.23 -94.26 97.14
CA LEU A 328 85.61 -95.04 98.22
C LEU A 328 85.88 -96.55 98.07
N ARG A 329 85.73 -97.08 96.86
CA ARG A 329 85.97 -98.49 96.54
C ARG A 329 87.44 -98.92 96.67
N ARG A 330 88.40 -97.98 96.64
CA ARG A 330 89.83 -98.27 96.80
C ARG A 330 90.30 -98.25 98.25
N ASN A 331 89.54 -97.64 99.16
CA ASN A 331 89.91 -97.47 100.57
C ASN A 331 89.30 -98.52 101.53
N SER A 332 88.58 -99.52 101.01
CA SER A 332 87.77 -100.45 101.81
C SER A 332 88.25 -101.92 101.80
N SER A 333 89.35 -102.23 101.11
CA SER A 333 89.72 -103.61 100.77
C SER A 333 90.89 -104.23 101.55
N GLU A 334 91.54 -103.51 102.48
CA GLU A 334 92.76 -104.02 103.15
C GLU A 334 92.63 -104.14 104.68
N ALA A 335 92.85 -105.37 105.16
CA ALA A 335 93.39 -105.77 106.47
C ALA A 335 92.87 -105.06 107.74
N ASN A 336 91.61 -105.34 108.12
CA ASN A 336 91.10 -105.06 109.47
C ASN A 336 90.65 -106.36 110.18
N VAL A 337 91.60 -107.06 110.81
CA VAL A 337 91.34 -108.19 111.72
C VAL A 337 91.48 -107.69 113.16
N ASP A 338 90.53 -107.99 114.05
CA ASP A 338 90.56 -107.47 115.43
C ASP A 338 91.74 -108.04 116.23
N ARG A 339 92.73 -107.17 116.46
CA ARG A 339 93.92 -107.45 117.25
C ARG A 339 93.62 -107.88 118.69
N ARG A 340 92.52 -107.43 119.30
CA ARG A 340 92.13 -107.85 120.66
C ARG A 340 91.65 -109.30 120.68
N LEU A 341 90.83 -109.70 119.71
CA LEU A 341 90.33 -111.07 119.57
C LEU A 341 91.50 -112.06 119.45
N VAL A 342 92.43 -111.80 118.52
CA VAL A 342 93.63 -112.63 118.31
C VAL A 342 94.48 -112.74 119.58
N THR A 343 94.72 -111.62 120.25
CA THR A 343 95.57 -111.59 121.46
C THR A 343 94.98 -112.42 122.60
N ASN A 344 93.66 -112.35 122.83
CA ASN A 344 93.00 -113.11 123.89
C ASN A 344 93.03 -114.63 123.65
N VAL A 345 92.81 -115.09 122.42
CA VAL A 345 92.86 -116.54 122.10
C VAL A 345 94.28 -117.06 122.25
N LEU A 346 95.30 -116.30 121.81
CA LEU A 346 96.71 -116.67 121.99
C LEU A 346 97.12 -116.76 123.47
N MET A 347 96.66 -115.82 124.31
CA MET A 347 97.01 -115.80 125.73
C MET A 347 96.30 -116.91 126.52
N SER A 348 95.05 -117.21 126.17
CA SER A 348 94.29 -118.34 126.71
C SER A 348 94.93 -119.69 126.34
N PHE A 349 95.40 -119.82 125.10
CA PHE A 349 96.15 -121.00 124.64
C PHE A 349 97.42 -121.21 125.47
N LEU A 350 98.22 -120.17 125.73
CA LEU A 350 99.47 -120.31 126.48
C LEU A 350 99.26 -120.72 127.94
N THR A 351 98.27 -120.13 128.62
CA THR A 351 98.00 -120.35 130.06
C THR A 351 97.32 -121.69 130.39
N THR A 352 96.72 -122.36 129.40
CA THR A 352 96.03 -123.64 129.61
C THR A 352 97.02 -124.81 129.81
N PRO A 353 96.91 -125.63 130.88
CA PRO A 353 97.84 -126.73 131.16
C PRO A 353 97.99 -127.75 130.02
N ARG A 354 99.18 -128.36 129.91
CA ARG A 354 99.59 -129.26 128.80
C ARG A 354 98.82 -130.59 128.67
N ALA A 355 97.80 -130.84 129.50
CA ALA A 355 97.01 -132.08 129.51
C ALA A 355 95.50 -131.87 129.24
N ASP A 356 95.06 -130.63 128.97
CA ASP A 356 93.66 -130.29 128.68
C ASP A 356 93.39 -130.27 127.16
N SER A 357 92.35 -130.96 126.69
CA SER A 357 91.96 -131.02 125.27
C SER A 357 91.50 -129.67 124.71
N LYS A 358 90.96 -128.78 125.56
CA LYS A 358 90.50 -127.43 125.16
C LYS A 358 91.59 -126.60 124.48
N ARG A 359 92.86 -126.89 124.80
CA ARG A 359 94.03 -126.26 124.20
C ARG A 359 94.09 -126.47 122.67
N PHE A 360 93.54 -127.57 122.15
CA PHE A 360 93.47 -127.87 120.72
C PHE A 360 92.38 -127.06 120.01
N GLU A 361 91.20 -126.92 120.64
CA GLU A 361 90.08 -126.12 120.11
C GLU A 361 90.44 -124.64 119.96
N MET A 362 91.10 -124.06 120.98
CA MET A 362 91.59 -122.66 120.92
C MET A 362 92.56 -122.44 119.75
N LEU A 363 93.43 -123.42 119.48
CA LEU A 363 94.42 -123.36 118.40
C LEU A 363 93.74 -123.48 117.02
N SER A 364 92.72 -124.32 116.91
CA SER A 364 91.87 -124.44 115.71
C SER A 364 91.08 -123.14 115.43
N LEU A 365 90.54 -122.51 116.48
CA LEU A 365 89.88 -121.20 116.38
C LEU A 365 90.86 -120.11 115.91
N LEU A 366 92.07 -120.07 116.45
CA LEU A 366 93.10 -119.10 116.07
C LEU A 366 93.53 -119.29 114.60
N ALA A 367 93.70 -120.54 114.15
CA ALA A 367 93.97 -120.85 112.75
C ALA A 367 92.84 -120.39 111.81
N SER A 368 91.58 -120.52 112.21
CA SER A 368 90.43 -120.03 111.43
C SER A 368 90.37 -118.49 111.38
N ILE A 369 90.61 -117.80 112.49
CA ILE A 369 90.55 -116.32 112.58
C ILE A 369 91.71 -115.68 111.78
N LEU A 370 92.89 -116.28 111.77
CA LEU A 370 94.05 -115.79 111.01
C LEU A 370 94.12 -116.34 109.57
N GLN A 371 93.16 -117.17 109.15
CA GLN A 371 93.14 -117.83 107.84
C GLN A 371 94.44 -118.59 107.51
N TRP A 372 94.99 -119.29 108.52
CA TRP A 372 96.22 -120.09 108.38
C TRP A 372 96.08 -121.15 107.30
N ASN A 373 97.07 -121.23 106.43
CA ASN A 373 97.12 -122.20 105.34
C ASN A 373 97.52 -123.59 105.90
N ASP A 374 97.21 -124.68 105.18
CA ASP A 374 97.27 -126.03 105.75
C ASP A 374 98.68 -126.45 106.23
N GLN A 375 99.75 -125.94 105.60
CA GLN A 375 101.14 -126.15 106.07
C GLN A 375 101.43 -125.51 107.44
N GLU A 376 100.74 -124.42 107.79
CA GLU A 376 100.89 -123.73 109.07
C GLU A 376 100.10 -124.48 110.17
N ARG A 377 98.93 -125.01 109.80
CA ARG A 377 98.09 -125.88 110.65
C ARG A 377 98.79 -127.19 110.99
N GLU A 378 99.52 -127.79 110.04
CA GLU A 378 100.37 -128.96 110.28
C GLU A 378 101.51 -128.66 111.26
N LYS A 379 102.26 -127.57 111.06
CA LYS A 379 103.34 -127.14 111.97
C LYS A 379 102.85 -126.78 113.38
N ALA A 380 101.60 -126.32 113.52
CA ALA A 380 100.96 -126.11 114.82
C ALA A 380 100.58 -127.42 115.54
N GLY A 381 100.76 -128.58 114.91
CA GLY A 381 100.39 -129.89 115.45
C GLY A 381 98.89 -130.19 115.38
N LEU A 382 98.13 -129.42 114.59
CA LEU A 382 96.66 -129.48 114.56
C LEU A 382 96.09 -130.60 113.64
N GLN A 383 96.95 -131.29 112.90
CA GLN A 383 96.52 -132.32 111.94
C GLN A 383 97.53 -133.47 111.88
N ARG A 384 97.03 -134.71 111.79
CA ARG A 384 97.83 -135.90 111.53
C ARG A 384 97.48 -136.46 110.14
N GLN A 385 98.45 -136.38 109.23
CA GLN A 385 98.61 -137.13 107.98
C GLN A 385 97.37 -137.90 107.44
N GLY A 386 96.69 -137.34 106.42
CA GLY A 386 95.74 -138.08 105.58
C GLY A 386 94.67 -137.21 104.89
N THR A 387 94.72 -137.15 103.55
CA THR A 387 93.62 -136.90 102.57
C THR A 387 92.47 -135.92 102.91
N GLY A 388 92.12 -134.92 102.08
CA GLY A 388 92.65 -134.46 100.78
C GLY A 388 91.56 -134.16 99.74
N SER A 389 91.61 -132.96 99.12
CA SER A 389 90.62 -132.42 98.15
C SER A 389 89.20 -132.16 98.69
N GLY A 390 88.37 -131.28 98.14
CA GLY A 390 88.36 -130.65 96.80
C GLY A 390 87.30 -131.31 95.88
N GLN A 391 86.68 -130.65 94.90
CA GLN A 391 87.15 -129.47 94.17
C GLN A 391 86.01 -128.70 93.44
N THR A 392 86.31 -127.46 93.07
CA THR A 392 85.56 -126.47 92.27
C THR A 392 85.33 -126.86 90.80
N SER A 393 84.41 -126.17 90.08
CA SER A 393 84.63 -125.50 88.75
C SER A 393 83.31 -125.09 88.06
N ALA A 394 83.22 -124.17 87.09
CA ALA A 394 84.02 -122.96 86.73
C ALA A 394 83.28 -122.18 85.59
N SER A 395 83.89 -121.10 85.07
CA SER A 395 83.74 -120.59 83.67
C SER A 395 82.50 -119.77 83.27
N PHE A 396 82.54 -118.83 82.30
CA PHE A 396 83.60 -117.88 81.85
C PHE A 396 83.06 -116.90 80.76
N TRP A 397 83.82 -115.84 80.48
CA TRP A 397 83.98 -115.14 79.17
C TRP A 397 82.86 -114.22 78.62
N SER A 398 83.09 -113.73 77.39
CA SER A 398 82.82 -112.36 76.95
C SER A 398 82.89 -112.19 75.42
N ARG A 399 82.29 -111.11 74.90
CA ARG A 399 82.32 -110.60 73.51
C ARG A 399 81.57 -111.41 72.45
N THR A 400 80.87 -110.71 71.55
CA THR A 400 81.11 -110.75 70.09
C THR A 400 80.29 -109.64 69.39
N SER A 401 80.39 -109.51 68.06
CA SER A 401 79.81 -108.42 67.27
C SER A 401 79.58 -108.78 65.79
N ASN A 402 78.56 -108.14 65.19
CA ASN A 402 78.50 -107.69 63.79
C ASN A 402 77.98 -108.63 62.65
N VAL A 403 77.00 -108.08 61.90
CA VAL A 403 76.92 -107.99 60.41
C VAL A 403 76.13 -109.01 59.51
N THR A 404 75.48 -108.41 58.48
CA THR A 404 74.88 -108.93 57.21
C THR A 404 73.63 -109.85 57.20
N SER A 405 72.47 -109.22 56.93
CA SER A 405 71.65 -109.23 55.68
C SER A 405 71.63 -110.46 54.73
N PRO A 406 70.56 -110.71 53.93
CA PRO A 406 69.48 -109.79 53.48
C PRO A 406 68.04 -110.35 53.79
N VAL A 407 66.90 -110.16 53.09
CA VAL A 407 66.54 -109.64 51.75
C VAL A 407 65.05 -109.17 51.61
N LYS A 408 64.70 -108.69 50.40
CA LYS A 408 63.43 -108.17 49.80
C LYS A 408 62.34 -109.26 49.54
N SER A 409 61.06 -109.02 49.19
CA SER A 409 60.10 -107.87 49.12
C SER A 409 58.75 -108.42 48.54
N PRO A 410 57.58 -107.72 48.50
CA PRO A 410 57.34 -106.27 48.54
C PRO A 410 56.34 -105.80 49.62
N SER A 411 55.18 -105.24 49.22
CA SER A 411 54.43 -104.23 49.99
C SER A 411 53.02 -104.01 49.44
N ASP A 412 52.09 -103.70 50.35
CA ASP A 412 50.75 -103.14 50.09
C ASP A 412 50.74 -101.61 50.30
N LEU A 413 49.68 -100.94 49.82
CA LEU A 413 49.46 -99.50 49.91
C LEU A 413 47.99 -99.18 50.22
N GLU A 414 47.72 -98.63 51.40
CA GLU A 414 46.43 -97.99 51.72
C GLU A 414 46.61 -96.49 51.96
N LYS A 415 45.66 -95.69 51.44
CA LYS A 415 45.51 -94.26 51.70
C LYS A 415 44.15 -93.77 51.19
N SER A 416 43.69 -92.65 51.77
CA SER A 416 42.51 -91.82 51.42
C SER A 416 41.13 -92.47 51.44
N ASP A 417 40.31 -92.09 52.42
CA ASP A 417 38.85 -91.92 52.27
C ASP A 417 38.26 -90.94 53.32
N GLU A 418 38.64 -89.66 53.27
CA GLU A 418 38.04 -88.60 54.12
C GLU A 418 37.68 -87.32 53.33
N THR A 419 38.15 -87.16 52.09
CA THR A 419 38.04 -85.90 51.33
C THR A 419 36.75 -85.73 50.52
N GLU A 420 35.93 -86.77 50.35
CA GLU A 420 34.69 -86.69 49.56
C GLU A 420 33.49 -86.13 50.34
N SER A 421 33.56 -86.05 51.67
CA SER A 421 32.46 -85.55 52.51
C SER A 421 32.24 -84.04 52.33
N PHE A 422 33.33 -83.25 52.32
CA PHE A 422 33.25 -81.79 52.32
C PHE A 422 32.84 -81.19 50.97
N SER A 423 33.30 -81.78 49.87
CA SER A 423 32.94 -81.35 48.51
C SER A 423 31.45 -81.59 48.21
N ARG A 424 30.88 -82.69 48.73
CA ARG A 424 29.46 -83.03 48.55
C ARG A 424 28.54 -82.04 49.25
N LEU A 425 28.86 -81.67 50.50
CA LEU A 425 28.15 -80.62 51.25
C LEU A 425 28.27 -79.24 50.60
N TRP A 426 29.41 -78.90 49.99
CA TRP A 426 29.59 -77.63 49.30
C TRP A 426 28.82 -77.55 47.97
N VAL A 427 28.71 -78.67 47.23
CA VAL A 427 27.85 -78.79 46.05
C VAL A 427 26.37 -78.74 46.41
N GLU A 428 25.97 -79.37 47.52
CA GLU A 428 24.60 -79.31 48.04
C GLU A 428 24.21 -77.87 48.46
N PHE A 429 25.12 -77.13 49.12
CA PHE A 429 24.95 -75.72 49.42
C PHE A 429 24.73 -74.87 48.14
N LEU A 430 25.61 -75.00 47.15
CA LEU A 430 25.53 -74.24 45.89
C LEU A 430 24.23 -74.53 45.11
N LEU A 431 23.79 -75.79 45.08
CA LEU A 431 22.51 -76.16 44.43
C LEU A 431 21.30 -75.63 45.20
N THR A 432 21.35 -75.58 46.53
CA THR A 432 20.26 -75.08 47.36
C THR A 432 20.13 -73.55 47.29
N GLU A 433 21.25 -72.82 47.32
CA GLU A 433 21.25 -71.36 47.19
C GLU A 433 20.84 -70.92 45.78
N ALA A 434 21.36 -71.57 44.73
CA ALA A 434 20.98 -71.27 43.35
C ALA A 434 19.49 -71.56 43.04
N ALA A 435 18.88 -72.55 43.70
CA ALA A 435 17.45 -72.85 43.58
C ALA A 435 16.54 -71.92 44.41
N SER A 436 17.11 -71.13 45.33
CA SER A 436 16.35 -70.25 46.24
C SER A 436 16.04 -68.86 45.64
N GLY A 437 16.52 -68.56 44.43
CA GLY A 437 16.45 -67.23 43.82
C GLY A 437 15.20 -66.90 43.00
N ASP A 438 14.31 -67.85 42.71
CA ASP A 438 13.22 -67.66 41.72
C ASP A 438 11.89 -68.33 42.13
N ALA A 439 11.13 -67.69 43.04
CA ALA A 439 9.70 -67.96 43.24
C ALA A 439 8.94 -66.84 44.00
N ALA A 440 7.78 -66.41 43.44
CA ALA A 440 6.65 -65.74 44.11
C ALA A 440 6.84 -64.28 44.67
N SER A 441 5.85 -63.36 44.71
CA SER A 441 4.52 -63.09 44.04
C SER A 441 3.87 -61.84 44.73
N PRO A 442 2.59 -61.41 44.53
CA PRO A 442 1.76 -61.22 43.33
C PRO A 442 0.96 -59.87 43.29
N ALA A 443 0.18 -59.62 42.20
CA ALA A 443 -1.14 -58.93 42.03
C ALA A 443 -1.64 -57.78 42.97
N ALA A 444 -2.45 -56.77 42.57
CA ALA A 444 -3.00 -56.21 41.30
C ALA A 444 -3.78 -54.87 41.67
N PRO A 445 -5.06 -54.54 41.31
CA PRO A 445 -5.87 -54.64 40.06
C PRO A 445 -6.73 -53.38 39.65
N ALA A 446 -6.76 -53.04 38.35
CA ALA A 446 -7.93 -52.47 37.59
C ALA A 446 -8.48 -51.04 37.92
N PRO A 447 -9.44 -50.43 37.13
CA PRO A 447 -10.13 -50.86 35.89
C PRO A 447 -9.99 -49.80 34.71
N PRO A 448 -10.98 -49.46 33.82
CA PRO A 448 -10.75 -49.61 32.35
C PRO A 448 -11.05 -48.39 31.42
N GLY A 449 -10.64 -48.46 30.14
CA GLY A 449 -11.10 -47.52 29.09
C GLY A 449 -10.51 -47.74 27.68
N GLN A 450 -11.37 -47.69 26.65
CA GLN A 450 -11.10 -47.72 25.20
C GLN A 450 -11.91 -46.60 24.51
N PRO A 451 -11.75 -46.29 23.19
CA PRO A 451 -10.55 -46.32 22.34
C PRO A 451 -10.39 -45.04 21.46
N ARG A 452 -9.20 -44.80 20.89
CA ARG A 452 -8.88 -43.92 19.72
C ARG A 452 -7.34 -43.84 19.56
N SER A 453 -6.72 -43.36 18.47
CA SER A 453 -6.97 -43.39 17.02
C SER A 453 -5.77 -42.72 16.32
N SER A 454 -5.38 -43.21 15.12
CA SER A 454 -4.65 -42.49 14.04
C SER A 454 -3.30 -41.77 14.30
N MET A 455 -2.26 -42.26 13.58
CA MET A 455 -1.23 -41.47 12.82
C MET A 455 -0.13 -40.72 13.62
N THR A 456 1.10 -40.50 13.12
CA THR A 456 1.74 -40.80 11.80
C THR A 456 3.25 -41.08 11.98
N SER A 457 3.91 -41.70 11.00
CA SER A 457 5.38 -41.94 11.04
C SER A 457 6.07 -41.89 9.67
N THR A 458 7.14 -41.09 9.58
CA THR A 458 8.34 -41.18 8.69
C THR A 458 8.19 -41.43 7.16
N PRO A 459 8.77 -40.57 6.30
CA PRO A 459 8.87 -40.81 4.85
C PRO A 459 10.15 -41.57 4.45
N THR A 460 10.07 -42.40 3.41
CA THR A 460 11.21 -42.94 2.65
C THR A 460 10.75 -43.19 1.21
N SER A 461 11.57 -42.91 0.19
CA SER A 461 11.19 -43.10 -1.22
C SER A 461 12.41 -43.36 -2.14
N PRO A 462 12.34 -44.30 -3.09
CA PRO A 462 13.50 -44.69 -3.92
C PRO A 462 13.49 -44.16 -5.37
N MET A 463 14.67 -43.73 -5.79
CA MET A 463 15.30 -43.85 -7.13
C MET A 463 14.49 -44.43 -8.32
N HIS A 464 14.49 -43.72 -9.45
CA HIS A 464 14.32 -44.24 -10.82
C HIS A 464 15.10 -43.38 -11.85
N SER A 465 15.39 -43.97 -13.03
CA SER A 465 16.08 -43.42 -14.21
C SER A 465 15.40 -44.01 -15.47
N PRO A 466 15.67 -43.62 -16.75
CA PRO A 466 16.74 -42.80 -17.35
C PRO A 466 16.11 -41.60 -18.14
N PRO A 467 16.61 -41.01 -19.28
CA PRO A 467 17.78 -41.30 -20.12
C PRO A 467 18.63 -40.07 -20.59
N GLN A 468 19.26 -40.22 -21.76
CA GLN A 468 20.33 -39.42 -22.36
C GLN A 468 19.86 -38.22 -23.22
N GLN A 469 20.67 -37.15 -23.24
CA GLN A 469 21.35 -36.68 -24.47
C GLN A 469 22.56 -35.77 -24.14
N THR A 470 23.42 -35.50 -25.12
CA THR A 470 24.66 -34.70 -25.02
C THR A 470 24.84 -33.89 -26.32
N PRO A 471 25.87 -33.02 -26.52
CA PRO A 471 26.89 -32.51 -25.60
C PRO A 471 27.08 -30.97 -25.65
N ARG A 472 27.89 -30.41 -24.73
CA ARG A 472 29.01 -29.48 -25.05
C ARG A 472 29.83 -29.11 -23.80
N ARG A 473 31.16 -29.04 -23.97
CA ARG A 473 32.10 -28.35 -23.05
C ARG A 473 32.15 -26.86 -23.40
N LEU A 474 32.47 -26.01 -22.43
CA LEU A 474 33.53 -25.00 -22.58
C LEU A 474 34.11 -24.58 -21.20
N ALA A 475 35.10 -23.68 -21.20
CA ALA A 475 36.11 -23.54 -20.15
C ALA A 475 35.73 -22.64 -18.95
N SER A 476 36.52 -22.78 -17.88
CA SER A 476 36.69 -21.82 -16.78
C SER A 476 37.58 -20.65 -17.20
N PHE A 477 37.33 -19.43 -16.68
CA PHE A 477 38.28 -18.52 -15.98
C PHE A 477 37.78 -17.05 -15.95
N GLY A 478 38.12 -16.31 -14.87
CA GLY A 478 37.79 -14.88 -14.67
C GLY A 478 36.41 -14.68 -13.99
N SER A 479 36.24 -14.06 -12.81
CA SER A 479 36.92 -12.97 -12.06
C SER A 479 36.49 -11.54 -12.46
N VAL A 480 36.57 -10.61 -11.49
CA VAL A 480 35.92 -9.27 -11.44
C VAL A 480 34.39 -9.35 -11.21
N GLY A 481 33.77 -8.56 -10.32
CA GLY A 481 34.34 -7.66 -9.30
C GLY A 481 33.25 -6.83 -8.60
N MET A 482 33.11 -6.96 -7.28
CA MET A 482 32.13 -6.21 -6.46
C MET A 482 32.69 -4.87 -5.97
N ALA A 483 32.10 -3.74 -6.39
CA ALA A 483 31.96 -2.51 -5.59
C ALA A 483 31.24 -1.40 -6.38
N SER A 484 30.19 -0.80 -5.83
CA SER A 484 29.65 0.52 -6.26
C SER A 484 28.73 1.10 -5.18
N THR A 485 29.18 2.15 -4.49
CA THR A 485 28.37 3.03 -3.62
C THR A 485 28.92 4.47 -3.69
N PRO A 486 28.11 5.52 -3.43
CA PRO A 486 28.27 6.79 -4.14
C PRO A 486 28.63 8.02 -3.28
N ASN A 487 29.15 9.06 -3.95
CA ASN A 487 29.13 10.49 -3.60
C ASN A 487 29.78 11.29 -4.77
N LEU A 488 29.72 12.62 -4.92
CA LEU A 488 29.27 13.72 -4.05
C LEU A 488 28.71 14.90 -4.90
N PHE A 489 28.01 15.83 -4.26
CA PHE A 489 27.32 17.04 -4.79
C PHE A 489 28.14 17.99 -5.71
N GLY A 490 27.47 18.70 -6.64
CA GLY A 490 28.02 19.85 -7.40
C GLY A 490 26.95 20.66 -8.21
N PRO A 491 27.00 22.01 -8.31
CA PRO A 491 25.89 22.84 -8.83
C PRO A 491 26.05 23.42 -10.27
N PRO A 492 24.97 23.99 -10.87
CA PRO A 492 24.93 24.45 -12.28
C PRO A 492 25.03 25.99 -12.51
N PRO A 493 25.32 26.45 -13.75
CA PRO A 493 25.07 27.82 -14.22
C PRO A 493 24.09 27.92 -15.41
N SER A 494 23.50 29.11 -15.63
CA SER A 494 22.29 29.32 -16.48
C SER A 494 22.50 30.16 -17.76
N ARG A 495 21.51 30.09 -18.69
CA ARG A 495 21.24 30.99 -19.85
C ARG A 495 22.24 30.85 -21.03
N LYS A 496 21.94 31.15 -22.30
CA LYS A 496 21.02 32.17 -22.90
C LYS A 496 20.80 31.91 -24.42
N GLY A 497 19.66 32.35 -25.00
CA GLY A 497 19.36 32.30 -26.46
C GLY A 497 18.21 31.33 -26.79
N LYS A 498 17.12 31.64 -27.51
CA LYS A 498 16.61 32.84 -28.24
C LYS A 498 16.88 32.94 -29.76
N GLU A 499 16.27 32.03 -30.54
CA GLU A 499 15.71 32.21 -31.90
C GLU A 499 14.85 30.95 -32.18
N LYS A 500 13.62 30.94 -32.72
CA LYS A 500 12.74 31.86 -33.48
C LYS A 500 12.79 31.77 -35.01
N GLU A 501 12.36 30.63 -35.56
CA GLU A 501 11.83 30.56 -36.94
C GLU A 501 10.63 29.61 -37.07
N LYS A 502 9.71 29.94 -37.99
CA LYS A 502 8.50 29.18 -38.35
C LYS A 502 7.96 29.64 -39.72
N PRO A 503 7.94 28.76 -40.73
CA PRO A 503 6.91 28.78 -41.79
C PRO A 503 6.01 27.54 -41.61
N ILE A 504 4.69 27.68 -41.45
CA ILE A 504 3.65 27.86 -42.48
C ILE A 504 3.29 26.51 -43.17
N PRO A 505 2.02 26.06 -43.10
CA PRO A 505 1.55 24.80 -43.67
C PRO A 505 0.98 24.95 -45.09
N GLU A 506 0.82 23.86 -45.82
CA GLU A 506 -0.10 23.74 -46.95
C GLU A 506 -0.46 22.26 -47.23
N SER A 507 -1.66 22.01 -47.77
CA SER A 507 -2.32 20.71 -47.99
C SER A 507 -2.73 19.93 -46.72
#